data_AF-A0A3M1J4F1-F1
#
_entry.id   AF-A0A3M1J4F1-F1
#
_cell.length_a   1.000
_cell.length_b   1.000
_cell.length_c   1.000
_cell.angle_alpha   90.00
_cell.angle_beta   90.00
_cell.angle_gamma   90.00
#
_symmetry.space_group_name_H-M   'P 1'
#
loop_
_entity.id
_entity.type
_entity.pdbx_description
1 polymer ?
#
loop_
_entity_poly.entity_id
_entity_poly.type
_entity_poly.pdbx_seq_one_letter_code
_entity_poly.pdbx_strand_id
1 'polypeptide(L)'
;VLPPGKAVWPLHAHYVNEEMFIILEGSGCLRLGDDRHPVRAGDVIAIPPGPDMAHQIVNDSDAELRYLALSTMEEPDIVDCPDSGKIGIMAGSPPGGSKDDRTLTFYVRRDSAVDYWDGED
;
A
#
# COMPACT_ATOMS: atom_id res chain seq x y z
N VAL A 1 -11.98 -1.11 -10.05
CA VAL A 1 -12.23 -2.38 -10.77
C VAL A 1 -10.88 -2.97 -11.13
N LEU A 2 -10.67 -4.24 -10.84
CA LEU A 2 -9.40 -4.93 -10.99
C LEU A 2 -9.57 -6.11 -11.97
N PRO A 3 -8.92 -6.07 -13.15
CA PRO A 3 -9.00 -7.16 -14.13
C PRO A 3 -8.34 -8.47 -13.64
N PRO A 4 -8.68 -9.62 -14.26
CA PRO A 4 -8.02 -10.90 -14.01
C PRO A 4 -6.48 -10.83 -14.09
N GLY A 5 -5.81 -11.47 -13.13
CA GLY A 5 -4.35 -11.56 -13.05
C GLY A 5 -3.63 -10.25 -12.70
N LYS A 6 -4.33 -9.25 -12.14
CA LYS A 6 -3.77 -7.94 -11.81
C LYS A 6 -3.80 -7.66 -10.30
N ALA A 7 -2.93 -6.75 -9.88
CA ALA A 7 -2.96 -6.03 -8.62
C ALA A 7 -2.77 -4.54 -8.91
N VAL A 8 -3.44 -3.64 -8.17
CA VAL A 8 -3.33 -2.19 -8.40
C VAL A 8 -2.01 -1.65 -7.85
N TRP A 9 -1.63 -2.09 -6.65
CA TRP A 9 -0.42 -1.67 -5.97
C TRP A 9 0.52 -2.86 -5.73
N PRO A 10 1.85 -2.63 -5.64
CA PRO A 10 2.77 -3.61 -5.08
C PRO A 10 2.36 -4.03 -3.67
N LEU A 11 2.94 -5.11 -3.14
CA LEU A 11 2.87 -5.37 -1.71
C LEU A 11 3.46 -4.17 -0.97
N HIS A 12 2.67 -3.57 -0.08
CA HIS A 12 3.07 -2.35 0.61
C HIS A 12 2.44 -2.23 2.00
N ALA A 13 3.14 -1.51 2.89
CA ALA A 13 2.69 -1.19 4.24
C ALA A 13 2.79 0.32 4.47
N HIS A 14 1.74 0.92 5.00
CA HIS A 14 1.75 2.32 5.44
C HIS A 14 2.21 2.39 6.90
N TYR A 15 3.05 3.36 7.24
CA TYR A 15 3.48 3.58 8.62
C TYR A 15 2.52 4.47 9.41
N VAL A 16 1.79 5.36 8.74
CA VAL A 16 0.89 6.31 9.38
C VAL A 16 -0.56 6.02 9.04
N ASN A 17 -0.85 5.77 7.76
CA ASN A 17 -2.23 5.60 7.32
C ASN A 17 -2.77 4.19 7.51
N GLU A 18 -4.01 4.10 7.98
CA GLU A 18 -4.83 2.89 7.88
C GLU A 18 -5.37 2.76 6.46
N GLU A 19 -5.62 1.53 6.02
CA GLU A 19 -6.44 1.26 4.85
C GLU A 19 -7.58 0.29 5.16
N MET A 20 -8.68 0.42 4.43
CA MET A 20 -9.82 -0.49 4.49
C MET A 20 -10.32 -0.80 3.09
N PHE A 21 -10.66 -2.07 2.86
CA PHE A 21 -11.22 -2.53 1.60
C PHE A 21 -12.58 -3.18 1.80
N ILE A 22 -13.52 -2.86 0.92
CA ILE A 22 -14.85 -3.47 0.88
C ILE A 22 -15.02 -4.14 -0.47
N ILE A 23 -15.10 -5.47 -0.50
CA ILE A 23 -15.28 -6.20 -1.75
C ILE A 23 -16.76 -6.12 -2.16
N LEU A 24 -17.01 -5.49 -3.30
CA LEU A 24 -18.36 -5.25 -3.82
C LEU A 24 -18.84 -6.39 -4.73
N GLU A 25 -17.95 -6.94 -5.55
CA GLU A 25 -18.29 -7.95 -6.57
C GLU A 25 -17.05 -8.77 -6.93
N GLY A 26 -17.24 -10.05 -7.26
CA GLY A 26 -16.17 -10.97 -7.64
C GLY A 26 -15.44 -11.58 -6.44
N SER A 27 -14.28 -12.15 -6.72
CA SER A 27 -13.40 -12.80 -5.74
C SER A 27 -11.93 -12.58 -6.09
N GLY A 28 -11.06 -12.74 -5.11
CA GLY A 28 -9.61 -12.68 -5.29
C GLY A 28 -8.87 -13.18 -4.07
N CYS A 29 -7.63 -12.71 -3.91
CA CYS A 29 -6.78 -13.01 -2.78
C CYS A 29 -6.23 -11.72 -2.16
N LEU A 30 -6.41 -11.56 -0.85
CA LEU A 30 -5.60 -10.66 -0.03
C LEU A 30 -4.31 -11.39 0.33
N ARG A 31 -3.17 -10.82 0.00
CA ARG A 31 -1.88 -11.16 0.60
C ARG A 31 -1.64 -10.21 1.77
N LEU A 32 -1.35 -10.75 2.94
CA LEU A 32 -0.97 -10.00 4.15
C LEU A 32 0.37 -10.57 4.63
N GLY A 33 1.46 -9.85 4.39
CA GLY A 33 2.81 -10.37 4.51
C GLY A 33 3.01 -11.60 3.60
N ASP A 34 3.28 -12.75 4.20
CA ASP A 34 3.41 -14.03 3.50
C ASP A 34 2.09 -14.83 3.47
N ASP A 35 1.12 -14.43 4.29
CA ASP A 35 -0.17 -15.09 4.37
C ASP A 35 -1.09 -14.70 3.21
N ARG A 36 -1.95 -15.64 2.83
CA ARG A 36 -2.92 -15.49 1.73
C ARG A 36 -4.31 -15.84 2.22
N HIS A 37 -5.23 -14.91 2.00
CA HIS A 37 -6.62 -15.02 2.41
C HIS A 37 -7.52 -14.85 1.18
N PRO A 38 -8.41 -15.82 0.87
CA PRO A 38 -9.39 -15.62 -0.17
C PRO A 38 -10.36 -14.51 0.25
N VAL A 39 -10.76 -13.67 -0.71
CA VAL A 39 -11.73 -12.59 -0.50
C VAL A 39 -12.84 -12.69 -1.52
N ARG A 40 -14.05 -12.27 -1.15
CA ARG A 40 -15.26 -12.33 -1.97
C ARG A 40 -16.20 -11.18 -1.66
N ALA A 41 -17.16 -10.94 -2.54
CA ALA A 41 -18.21 -9.96 -2.34
C ALA A 41 -18.83 -10.04 -0.93
N GLY A 42 -18.91 -8.89 -0.27
CA GLY A 42 -19.38 -8.73 1.11
C GLY A 42 -18.28 -8.73 2.17
N ASP A 43 -17.05 -9.15 1.85
CA ASP A 43 -15.94 -9.10 2.81
C ASP A 43 -15.48 -7.65 3.05
N VAL A 44 -15.11 -7.39 4.31
CA VAL A 44 -14.54 -6.12 4.77
C VAL A 44 -13.18 -6.41 5.38
N ILE A 45 -12.17 -5.69 4.93
CA ILE A 45 -10.76 -5.90 5.29
C ILE A 45 -10.26 -4.60 5.92
N ALA A 46 -9.77 -4.66 7.15
CA ALA A 46 -9.14 -3.53 7.82
C ALA A 46 -7.63 -3.79 7.92
N ILE A 47 -6.83 -2.80 7.54
CA ILE A 47 -5.38 -2.83 7.58
C ILE A 47 -4.88 -1.67 8.47
N PRO A 48 -4.50 -1.96 9.73
CA PRO A 48 -3.84 -0.98 10.59
C PRO A 48 -2.50 -0.51 10.02
N PRO A 49 -1.96 0.63 10.47
CA PRO A 49 -0.61 1.04 10.08
C PRO A 49 0.43 0.11 10.71
N GLY A 50 1.59 0.03 10.06
CA GLY A 50 2.77 -0.64 10.58
C GLY A 50 3.42 -1.57 9.55
N PRO A 51 4.73 -1.84 9.68
CA PRO A 51 5.50 -2.60 8.70
C PRO A 51 5.03 -4.05 8.55
N ASP A 52 4.46 -4.64 9.60
CA ASP A 52 3.94 -6.00 9.59
C ASP A 52 2.58 -6.13 8.87
N MET A 53 1.98 -5.00 8.48
CA MET A 53 0.68 -4.92 7.79
C MET A 53 0.84 -4.74 6.28
N ALA A 54 1.96 -5.19 5.73
CA ALA A 54 2.19 -5.17 4.29
C ALA A 54 1.11 -5.99 3.58
N HIS A 55 0.38 -5.37 2.65
CA HIS A 55 -0.77 -6.01 2.04
C HIS A 55 -0.89 -5.74 0.53
N GLN A 56 -1.59 -6.63 -0.15
CA GLN A 56 -1.85 -6.56 -1.58
C GLN A 56 -3.13 -7.32 -1.93
N ILE A 57 -4.04 -6.71 -2.66
CA ILE A 57 -5.17 -7.43 -3.27
C ILE A 57 -4.80 -7.83 -4.70
N VAL A 58 -4.87 -9.12 -4.97
CA VAL A 58 -4.65 -9.72 -6.29
C VAL A 58 -5.97 -10.31 -6.77
N ASN A 59 -6.35 -10.00 -8.00
CA ASN A 59 -7.40 -10.73 -8.67
C ASN A 59 -6.79 -11.96 -9.34
N ASP A 60 -6.88 -13.12 -8.67
CA ASP A 60 -6.45 -14.42 -9.17
C ASP A 60 -7.60 -15.24 -9.79
N SER A 61 -8.76 -14.62 -10.01
CA SER A 61 -9.90 -15.20 -10.72
C SER A 61 -9.85 -14.90 -12.23
N ASP A 62 -10.84 -15.42 -12.96
CA ASP A 62 -11.04 -15.20 -14.40
C ASP A 62 -12.06 -14.09 -14.73
N ALA A 63 -12.63 -13.42 -13.72
CA ALA A 63 -13.60 -12.33 -13.85
C ALA A 63 -13.09 -11.04 -13.20
N GLU A 64 -13.79 -9.92 -13.39
CA GLU A 64 -13.43 -8.65 -12.73
C GLU A 64 -13.70 -8.71 -11.21
N LEU A 65 -12.77 -8.14 -10.44
CA LEU A 65 -12.93 -7.91 -9.01
C LEU A 65 -13.21 -6.42 -8.77
N ARG A 66 -14.26 -6.10 -7.99
CA ARG A 66 -14.62 -4.71 -7.67
C ARG A 66 -14.61 -4.51 -6.17
N TYR A 67 -13.88 -3.50 -5.72
CA TYR A 67 -13.80 -3.14 -4.31
C TYR A 67 -13.69 -1.61 -4.17
N LEU A 68 -14.07 -1.12 -2.99
CA LEU A 68 -13.71 0.21 -2.52
C LEU A 68 -12.42 0.10 -1.72
N ALA A 69 -11.52 1.06 -1.91
CA ALA A 69 -10.35 1.27 -1.07
C ALA A 69 -10.54 2.60 -0.34
N LEU A 70 -10.33 2.59 0.96
CA LEU A 70 -10.43 3.74 1.84
C LEU A 70 -9.12 3.83 2.61
N SER A 71 -8.66 5.05 2.86
CA SER A 71 -7.44 5.31 3.63
C SER A 71 -7.68 6.47 4.57
N THR A 72 -7.06 6.47 5.74
CA THR A 72 -6.86 7.73 6.47
C THR A 72 -5.95 8.59 5.59
N MET A 73 -6.19 9.89 5.53
CA MET A 73 -5.50 10.77 4.56
C MET A 73 -4.54 11.68 5.31
N GLU A 74 -3.72 11.08 6.16
CA GLU A 74 -2.76 11.75 7.03
C GLU A 74 -1.42 11.95 6.33
N GLU A 75 -0.72 13.01 6.73
CA GLU A 75 0.64 13.31 6.27
C GLU A 75 1.54 13.78 7.43
N PRO A 76 2.87 13.56 7.35
CA PRO A 76 3.58 12.79 6.33
C PRO A 76 3.27 11.30 6.42
N ASP A 77 3.58 10.55 5.36
CA ASP A 77 3.46 9.09 5.38
C ASP A 77 4.70 8.42 4.77
N ILE A 78 5.01 7.24 5.30
CA ILE A 78 6.07 6.37 4.81
C ILE A 78 5.41 5.08 4.33
N VAL A 79 5.82 4.60 3.16
CA VAL A 79 5.32 3.36 2.58
C VAL A 79 6.48 2.39 2.37
N ASP A 80 6.45 1.26 3.05
CA ASP A 80 7.39 0.16 2.79
C ASP A 80 6.83 -0.75 1.69
N CYS A 81 7.67 -1.13 0.74
CA CYS A 81 7.35 -2.08 -0.32
C CYS A 81 8.31 -3.28 -0.27
N PRO A 82 8.07 -4.27 0.62
CA PRO A 82 9.06 -5.28 1.01
C PRO A 82 9.60 -6.11 -0.16
N ASP A 83 8.73 -6.58 -1.08
CA ASP A 83 9.15 -7.37 -2.26
C ASP A 83 10.17 -6.63 -3.13
N SER A 84 10.07 -5.29 -3.17
CA SER A 84 10.97 -4.44 -3.96
C SER A 84 12.03 -3.75 -3.10
N GLY A 85 12.05 -3.94 -1.78
CA GLY A 85 12.94 -3.20 -0.87
C GLY A 85 12.91 -1.68 -1.07
N LYS A 86 11.79 -1.13 -1.54
CA LYS A 86 11.62 0.32 -1.74
C LYS A 86 10.93 0.93 -0.53
N ILE A 87 11.33 2.14 -0.17
CA ILE A 87 10.67 2.99 0.81
C ILE A 87 10.20 4.24 0.08
N GLY A 88 8.90 4.55 0.16
CA GLY A 88 8.32 5.80 -0.30
C GLY A 88 8.15 6.77 0.86
N ILE A 89 8.46 8.04 0.67
CA ILE A 89 8.27 9.10 1.66
C ILE A 89 7.44 10.21 1.01
N MET A 90 6.38 10.64 1.67
CA MET A 90 5.48 11.70 1.19
C MET A 90 5.18 12.72 2.30
N ALA A 91 5.32 14.01 1.98
CA ALA A 91 4.94 15.13 2.83
C ALA A 91 4.44 16.31 1.98
N GLY A 92 3.70 17.23 2.59
CA GLY A 92 2.89 18.31 1.97
C GLY A 92 1.50 17.87 1.50
N SER A 93 1.30 16.57 1.24
CA SER A 93 -0.02 15.98 0.97
C SER A 93 0.01 14.46 1.20
N PRO A 94 -1.09 13.86 1.69
CA PRO A 94 -1.20 12.40 1.87
C PRO A 94 -1.10 11.62 0.55
N PRO A 95 -0.91 10.28 0.59
CA PRO A 95 -0.79 9.44 -0.60
C PRO A 95 -1.94 9.57 -1.61
N GLY A 96 -3.18 9.71 -1.14
CA GLY A 96 -4.36 9.97 -1.98
C GLY A 96 -4.63 11.45 -2.28
N GLY A 97 -3.85 12.37 -1.71
CA GLY A 97 -4.01 13.81 -1.85
C GLY A 97 -3.44 14.37 -3.16
N SER A 98 -3.53 15.69 -3.32
CA SER A 98 -2.99 16.40 -4.48
C SER A 98 -1.48 16.20 -4.57
N LYS A 99 -0.98 15.84 -5.76
CA LYS A 99 0.46 15.71 -5.98
C LYS A 99 1.17 17.06 -6.04
N ASP A 100 0.45 18.10 -6.47
CA ASP A 100 1.01 19.45 -6.64
C ASP A 100 1.28 20.13 -5.29
N ASP A 101 0.59 19.69 -4.24
CA ASP A 101 0.76 20.19 -2.86
C ASP A 101 1.89 19.47 -2.11
N ARG A 102 2.48 18.42 -2.69
CA ARG A 102 3.55 17.65 -2.04
C ARG A 102 4.85 18.44 -2.03
N THR A 103 5.35 18.70 -0.82
CA THR A 103 6.65 19.34 -0.61
C THR A 103 7.79 18.32 -0.64
N LEU A 104 7.48 17.04 -0.43
CA LEU A 104 8.43 15.93 -0.51
C LEU A 104 7.75 14.69 -1.08
N THR A 105 8.32 14.10 -2.15
CA THR A 105 7.91 12.79 -2.65
C THR A 105 9.06 12.11 -3.36
N PHE A 106 9.50 10.97 -2.84
CA PHE A 106 10.47 10.13 -3.52
C PHE A 106 10.37 8.67 -3.06
N TYR A 107 10.95 7.79 -3.85
CA TYR A 107 11.13 6.38 -3.53
C TYR A 107 12.62 6.06 -3.56
N VAL A 108 13.12 5.43 -2.52
CA VAL A 108 14.53 5.00 -2.39
C VAL A 108 14.60 3.52 -2.10
N ARG A 109 15.70 2.85 -2.48
CA ARG A 109 15.95 1.48 -2.03
C ARG A 109 16.48 1.52 -0.59
N ARG A 110 16.02 0.59 0.24
CA ARG A 110 16.45 0.47 1.64
C ARG A 110 17.97 0.29 1.78
N ASP A 111 18.60 -0.38 0.83
CA ASP A 111 20.06 -0.62 0.79
C ASP A 111 20.89 0.62 0.46
N SER A 112 20.25 1.74 0.11
CA SER A 112 20.91 3.02 -0.18
C SER A 112 21.04 3.91 1.07
N ALA A 113 20.74 3.38 2.26
CA ALA A 113 20.89 4.10 3.51
C ALA A 113 22.37 4.47 3.74
N VAL A 114 22.60 5.73 4.11
CA VAL A 114 23.90 6.25 4.51
C VAL A 114 23.95 6.43 6.03
N ASP A 115 25.15 6.62 6.57
CA ASP A 115 25.30 6.96 7.99
C ASP A 115 24.64 8.31 8.30
N TYR A 116 24.21 8.51 9.54
CA TYR A 116 23.56 9.75 9.98
C TYR A 116 24.40 11.00 9.72
N TRP A 117 25.74 10.90 9.81
CA TRP A 117 26.66 12.00 9.56
C TRP A 117 27.28 11.98 8.14
N ASP A 118 26.80 11.13 7.23
CA ASP A 118 27.37 11.08 5.88
C ASP A 118 27.18 12.41 5.14
N GLY A 119 28.29 13.11 4.88
CA GLY A 119 28.29 14.43 4.26
C GLY A 119 28.03 15.61 5.21
N GLU A 120 28.04 15.38 6.53
CA GLU A 120 27.81 16.40 7.57
C GLU A 120 28.96 16.40 8.62
N ASP A 121 29.17 17.55 9.29
CA ASP A 121 30.19 17.78 10.36
C ASP A 121 29.53 18.09 11.71
#